data_AF-A0A970AT86-F1
#
_entry.id   AF-A0A970AT86-F1
#
_cell.length_a   1.000
_cell.length_b   1.000
_cell.length_c   1.000
_cell.angle_alpha   90.00
_cell.angle_beta   90.00
_cell.angle_gamma   90.00
#
_symmetry.space_group_name_H-M   'P 1'
#
loop_
_entity.id
_entity.type
_entity.pdbx_description
1 polymer ?
#
loop_
_entity_poly.entity_id
_entity_poly.type
_entity_poly.pdbx_seq_one_letter_code
_entity_poly.pdbx_strand_id
1 'polypeptide(L)' 'MTQKDLADRVGVTRQTILAIENGKYSPTLDLAFRIARTFGVGLDEVFTFHDD' A
#
# COMPACT_ATOMS: atom_id res chain seq x y z
N MET A 1 -9.43 6.40 7.65
CA MET A 1 -7.96 6.45 7.87
C MET A 1 -7.40 7.41 6.83
N THR A 2 -6.53 8.34 7.21
CA THR A 2 -5.86 9.23 6.25
C THR A 2 -4.62 8.54 5.64
N GLN A 3 -4.09 9.08 4.52
CA GLN A 3 -2.83 8.59 3.94
C GLN A 3 -1.67 8.67 4.93
N LYS A 4 -1.64 9.73 5.76
CA LYS A 4 -0.62 9.88 6.80
C LYS A 4 -0.74 8.79 7.85
N ASP A 5 -1.95 8.51 8.32
CA ASP A 5 -2.18 7.44 9.31
C ASP A 5 -1.76 6.07 8.76
N LEU A 6 -2.04 5.78 7.48
CA LEU A 6 -1.61 4.55 6.84
C LEU A 6 -0.08 4.49 6.76
N ALA A 7 0.54 5.58 6.30
CA ALA A 7 2.00 5.70 6.17
C ALA A 7 2.71 5.44 7.51
N ASP A 8 2.20 6.03 8.59
CA ASP A 8 2.73 5.87 9.95
C ASP A 8 2.60 4.40 10.41
N ARG A 9 1.47 3.74 10.13
CA ARG A 9 1.23 2.33 10.47
C ARG A 9 2.13 1.37 9.68
N VAL A 10 2.38 1.66 8.41
CA VAL A 10 3.20 0.81 7.53
C VAL A 10 4.63 1.33 7.38
N GLY A 11 5.07 2.24 8.25
CA GLY A 11 6.46 2.68 8.41
C GLY A 11 7.08 3.24 7.12
N VAL A 12 6.30 4.02 6.36
CA VAL A 12 6.75 4.72 5.16
C VAL A 12 6.33 6.18 5.21
N THR A 13 6.76 6.99 4.25
CA THR A 13 6.32 8.38 4.18
C THR A 13 4.92 8.48 3.56
N ARG A 14 4.18 9.55 3.89
CA ARG A 14 2.92 9.86 3.18
C ARG A 14 3.12 9.95 1.67
N GLN A 15 4.26 10.45 1.21
CA GLN A 15 4.60 10.52 -0.22
C GLN A 15 4.73 9.14 -0.85
N THR A 16 5.23 8.14 -0.12
CA THR A 16 5.28 6.74 -0.58
C THR A 16 3.87 6.21 -0.82
N ILE A 17 2.94 6.40 0.13
CA ILE A 17 1.53 6.02 -0.04
C ILE A 17 0.91 6.72 -1.24
N LEU A 18 1.12 8.03 -1.38
CA LEU A 18 0.63 8.80 -2.52
C LEU A 18 1.19 8.29 -3.85
N ALA A 19 2.46 7.89 -3.91
CA ALA A 19 3.06 7.35 -5.13
C ALA A 19 2.46 5.99 -5.51
N ILE A 20 2.14 5.15 -4.53
CA ILE A 20 1.47 3.85 -4.72
C ILE A 20 0.06 4.06 -5.25
N GLU A 21 -0.74 4.91 -4.60
CA GLU A 21 -2.13 5.17 -5.01
C GLU A 21 -2.25 5.76 -6.41
N ASN A 22 -1.25 6.54 -6.85
CA ASN A 22 -1.19 7.09 -8.20
C ASN A 22 -0.51 6.14 -9.23
N GLY A 23 -0.17 4.91 -8.85
CA GLY A 23 0.48 3.94 -9.73
C GLY A 23 1.90 4.31 -10.16
N LYS A 24 2.54 5.30 -9.51
CA LYS A 24 3.90 5.76 -9.81
C LYS A 24 4.98 4.89 -9.16
N TYR A 25 4.59 4.05 -8.20
CA TYR A 25 5.50 3.19 -7.48
C TYR A 25 4.78 1.88 -7.10
N SER A 26 5.30 0.75 -7.58
CA SER A 26 4.88 -0.55 -7.09
C SER A 26 5.54 -0.80 -5.73
N PRO A 27 4.75 -1.10 -4.67
CA PRO A 27 5.30 -1.40 -3.37
C PRO A 27 6.16 -2.67 -3.40
N THR A 28 7.11 -2.79 -2.48
CA THR A 28 7.73 -4.08 -2.20
C THR A 28 6.68 -5.05 -1.65
N LEU A 29 6.93 -6.36 -1.78
CA LEU A 29 6.01 -7.39 -1.28
C LEU A 29 5.72 -7.22 0.23
N ASP A 30 6.74 -6.92 1.05
CA ASP A 30 6.56 -6.65 2.48
C ASP A 30 5.62 -5.46 2.73
N LEU A 31 5.81 -4.36 2.01
CA LEU A 31 4.97 -3.17 2.14
C LEU A 31 3.52 -3.47 1.73
N ALA A 32 3.32 -4.23 0.65
CA ALA A 32 2.00 -4.67 0.22
C ALA A 32 1.29 -5.50 1.30
N PHE A 33 1.99 -6.47 1.92
CA PHE A 33 1.45 -7.24 3.05
C PHE A 33 1.13 -6.39 4.28
N ARG A 34 1.94 -5.38 4.59
CA ARG A 34 1.69 -4.48 5.73
C ARG A 34 0.47 -3.61 5.50
N ILE A 35 0.29 -3.13 4.26
CA ILE A 35 -0.90 -2.39 3.86
C ILE A 35 -2.14 -3.28 3.96
N ALA A 36 -2.14 -4.48 3.35
CA ALA A 36 -3.27 -5.40 3.41
C ALA A 36 -3.66 -5.77 4.85
N ARG A 37 -2.68 -6.09 5.71
CA ARG A 37 -2.91 -6.36 7.14
C ARG A 37 -3.46 -5.17 7.90
N THR A 38 -3.14 -3.93 7.50
CA THR A 38 -3.70 -2.72 8.14
C THR A 38 -5.20 -2.60 7.87
N PHE A 39 -5.68 -3.11 6.73
CA PHE A 39 -7.09 -3.15 6.37
C PHE A 39 -7.80 -4.45 6.79
N GLY A 40 -7.05 -5.49 7.19
CA GLY A 40 -7.60 -6.77 7.62
C GLY A 40 -8.14 -7.63 6.48
N VAL A 41 -7.64 -7.42 5.27
CA VAL A 41 -8.10 -8.06 4.03
C VAL A 41 -6.96 -8.83 3.34
N GLY A 42 -7.31 -9.63 2.34
CA GLY A 42 -6.36 -10.29 1.45
C GLY A 42 -5.52 -9.30 0.62
N LEU A 43 -4.41 -9.78 0.07
CA LEU A 43 -3.55 -8.99 -0.82
C LEU A 43 -4.27 -8.61 -2.11
N ASP A 44 -5.04 -9.53 -2.65
CA ASP A 44 -5.88 -9.45 -3.86
C ASP A 44 -7.05 -8.46 -3.71
N GLU A 45 -7.46 -8.15 -2.49
CA GLU A 45 -8.48 -7.13 -2.21
C GLU A 45 -7.90 -5.70 -2.23
N VAL A 46 -6.57 -5.54 -2.12
CA VAL A 46 -5.90 -4.23 -2.09
C VAL A 46 -5.11 -3.96 -3.36
N PHE A 47 -4.49 -4.99 -3.93
CA PHE A 47 -3.62 -4.87 -5.09
C PHE A 47 -4.05 -5.85 -6.17
N THR A 48 -4.13 -5.36 -7.39
CA THR A 48 -4.27 -6.17 -8.60
C THR A 48 -2.96 -6.22 -9.35
N PHE A 49 -2.56 -7.43 -9.75
CA PHE A 49 -1.47 -7.62 -10.70
C PHE A 49 -2.07 -7.62 -12.10
N HIS A 50 -1.53 -6.79 -12.99
CA HIS A 50 -1.91 -6.76 -14.39
C HIS A 50 -0.68 -7.17 -15.20
N ASP A 51 -0.80 -8.30 -15.88
CA ASP A 51 0.13 -8.76 -16.91
C ASP A 51 -0.14 -7.95 -18.18
N ASP A 52 0.45 -6.76 -18.32
CA ASP A 52 0.62 -6.14 -19.64
C ASP A 52 1.82 -6.77 -20.37
#